data_AF-A0AAW2QSK2-F1
#
_entry.id   AF-A0AAW2QSK2-F1
#
_cell.length_a   1.000
_cell.length_b   1.000
_cell.length_c   1.000
_cell.angle_alpha   90.00
_cell.angle_beta   90.00
_cell.angle_gamma   90.00
#
_symmetry.space_group_name_H-M   'P 1'
#
loop_
_entity.id
_entity.type
_entity.pdbx_description
1 polymer ?
#
loop_
_entity_poly.entity_id
_entity_poly.type
_entity_poly.pdbx_seq_one_letter_code
_entity_poly.pdbx_strand_id
1 'polypeptide(L)'
;ESTERGGSKPFENAKSADWADMIDGFQKAALETRLGIPIIYGVDAVHGNNNVYGATIFPHNIGLGATRDADLVRKIGEVTALELGRRGPLCICSMCCSLRDAQMGKCYESIIANNTEIVKKNDLPCYGLQGQPLKGIP
;
A
#
# COMPACT_ATOMS: atom_id res chain seq x y z
N GLU A 1 -1.72 -19.50 -7.63
CA GLU A 1 -1.34 -18.80 -6.39
C GLU A 1 -0.64 -17.50 -6.79
N SER A 2 -1.26 -16.34 -6.60
CA SER A 2 -0.71 -15.06 -7.06
C SER A 2 0.42 -14.62 -6.12
N THR A 3 1.65 -14.55 -6.63
CA THR A 3 2.88 -14.15 -5.92
C THR A 3 2.95 -12.67 -5.53
N GLU A 4 1.80 -11.98 -5.50
CA GLU A 4 1.66 -10.54 -5.29
C GLU A 4 1.19 -10.18 -3.88
N ARG A 5 0.80 -11.19 -3.09
CA ARG A 5 0.23 -11.02 -1.75
C ARG A 5 1.29 -11.33 -0.71
N GLY A 6 1.92 -10.31 -0.13
CA GLY A 6 2.75 -10.47 1.07
C GLY A 6 1.94 -10.36 2.35
N GLY A 7 2.38 -11.10 3.38
CA GLY A 7 1.79 -11.11 4.72
C GLY A 7 0.96 -12.36 5.04
N SER A 8 1.02 -12.81 6.29
CA SER A 8 0.21 -13.92 6.79
C SER A 8 -1.25 -13.47 6.93
N LYS A 9 -2.10 -13.85 5.96
CA LYS A 9 -3.55 -13.61 6.00
C LYS A 9 -4.22 -14.42 7.13
N PRO A 10 -5.33 -13.93 7.72
CA PRO A 10 -6.06 -14.67 8.75
C PRO A 10 -6.56 -16.03 8.23
N PHE A 11 -7.28 -16.01 7.11
CA PHE A 11 -7.81 -17.17 6.40
C PHE A 11 -8.27 -16.76 4.98
N GLU A 12 -8.82 -17.69 4.21
CA GLU A 12 -9.30 -17.42 2.85
C GLU A 12 -10.56 -16.54 2.84
N ASN A 13 -10.62 -15.56 1.93
CA ASN A 13 -11.74 -14.61 1.81
C ASN A 13 -12.02 -13.78 3.08
N ALA A 14 -11.00 -13.54 3.92
CA ALA A 14 -11.09 -12.69 5.09
C ALA A 14 -11.48 -11.24 4.72
N LYS A 15 -12.49 -10.70 5.40
CA LYS A 15 -12.98 -9.33 5.27
C LYS A 15 -12.18 -8.38 6.15
N SER A 16 -12.37 -7.07 5.99
CA SER A 16 -11.64 -6.05 6.76
C SER A 16 -11.75 -6.24 8.28
N ALA A 17 -12.91 -6.68 8.78
CA ALA A 17 -13.12 -6.92 10.21
C ALA A 17 -12.25 -8.08 10.73
N ASP A 18 -12.13 -9.17 9.97
CA ASP A 18 -11.32 -10.34 10.35
C ASP A 18 -9.83 -9.97 10.43
N TRP A 19 -9.37 -9.09 9.53
CA TRP A 19 -8.02 -8.53 9.58
C TRP A 19 -7.80 -7.65 10.80
N ALA A 20 -8.78 -6.81 11.14
CA ALA A 20 -8.71 -5.95 12.33
C ALA A 20 -8.64 -6.78 13.62
N ASP A 21 -9.48 -7.80 13.76
CA ASP A 21 -9.50 -8.69 14.93
C ASP A 21 -8.16 -9.44 15.10
N MET A 22 -7.59 -9.92 14.00
CA MET A 22 -6.26 -10.56 14.01
C MET A 22 -5.17 -9.59 14.48
N ILE A 23 -5.14 -8.38 13.92
CA ILE A 23 -4.13 -7.37 14.25
C ILE A 23 -4.29 -6.91 15.70
N ASP A 24 -5.52 -6.69 16.18
CA ASP A 24 -5.82 -6.32 17.55
C ASP A 24 -5.35 -7.41 18.54
N GLY A 25 -5.51 -8.68 18.17
CA GLY A 25 -4.96 -9.82 18.93
C GLY A 25 -3.44 -9.75 19.05
N PHE A 26 -2.73 -9.49 17.96
CA PHE A 26 -1.27 -9.33 17.98
C PHE A 26 -0.82 -8.10 18.77
N GLN A 27 -1.52 -6.97 18.64
CA GLN A 27 -1.23 -5.76 19.40
C GLN A 27 -1.41 -6.00 20.90
N LYS A 28 -2.50 -6.65 21.30
CA LYS A 28 -2.75 -6.98 22.71
C LYS A 28 -1.62 -7.85 23.28
N ALA A 29 -1.22 -8.88 22.56
CA ALA A 29 -0.11 -9.74 22.98
C ALA A 29 1.22 -8.97 23.11
N ALA A 30 1.48 -8.01 22.21
CA ALA A 30 2.68 -7.17 22.28
C ALA A 30 2.67 -6.23 23.51
N LEU A 31 1.50 -5.68 23.85
CA LEU A 31 1.32 -4.81 25.00
C LEU A 31 1.43 -5.55 26.34
N GLU A 32 1.19 -6.87 26.37
CA GLU A 32 1.37 -7.72 27.56
C GLU A 32 2.86 -8.05 27.85
N THR A 33 3.77 -7.72 26.94
CA THR A 33 5.22 -7.90 27.19
C THR A 33 5.73 -6.95 28.28
N ARG A 34 6.88 -7.27 28.90
CA ARG A 34 7.50 -6.46 29.96
C ARG A 34 7.61 -4.96 29.63
N LEU A 35 7.85 -4.62 28.36
CA LEU A 35 8.03 -3.25 27.91
C LEU A 35 6.77 -2.65 27.26
N GLY A 36 5.76 -3.47 26.94
CA GLY A 36 4.53 -3.03 26.30
C GLY A 36 4.74 -2.27 24.99
N ILE A 37 5.73 -2.65 24.18
CA ILE A 37 6.04 -1.97 22.92
C ILE A 37 5.05 -2.45 21.84
N PRO A 38 4.27 -1.55 21.22
CA PRO A 38 3.33 -1.94 20.16
C PRO A 38 4.08 -2.38 18.90
N ILE A 39 3.45 -3.27 18.14
CA ILE A 39 4.01 -3.73 16.87
C ILE A 39 3.53 -2.85 15.71
N ILE A 40 4.24 -2.89 14.60
CA ILE A 40 3.76 -2.38 13.31
C ILE A 40 3.49 -3.59 12.43
N TYR A 41 2.24 -3.75 12.01
CA TYR A 41 1.88 -4.79 11.05
C TYR A 41 1.97 -4.19 9.64
N GLY A 42 2.62 -4.86 8.69
CA GLY A 42 2.76 -4.39 7.31
C GLY A 42 1.94 -5.23 6.34
N VAL A 43 1.36 -4.58 5.31
CA VAL A 43 0.76 -5.30 4.16
C VAL A 43 1.17 -4.65 2.85
N ASP A 44 1.17 -5.48 1.81
CA ASP A 44 1.42 -5.08 0.43
C ASP A 44 0.14 -4.56 -0.22
N ALA A 45 -0.21 -3.29 0.01
CA ALA A 45 -1.34 -2.63 -0.66
C ALA A 45 -0.91 -1.99 -1.99
N VAL A 46 -0.43 -2.80 -2.94
CA VAL A 46 0.24 -2.34 -4.18
C VAL A 46 -0.69 -1.78 -5.26
N HIS A 47 -2.00 -2.03 -5.17
CA HIS A 47 -3.01 -1.54 -6.11
C HIS A 47 -4.41 -1.48 -5.44
N GLY A 48 -4.44 -0.88 -4.24
CA GLY A 48 -5.56 -0.98 -3.30
C GLY A 48 -5.28 -1.99 -2.18
N ASN A 49 -6.22 -2.15 -1.24
CA ASN A 49 -6.11 -3.12 -0.14
C ASN A 49 -6.36 -4.56 -0.64
N ASN A 50 -5.56 -4.98 -1.62
CA ASN A 50 -5.79 -6.16 -2.45
C ASN A 50 -5.84 -7.47 -1.65
N ASN A 51 -5.22 -7.50 -0.46
CA ASN A 51 -5.24 -8.63 0.45
C ASN A 51 -6.59 -8.88 1.12
N VAL A 52 -7.43 -7.86 1.23
CA VAL A 52 -8.75 -7.95 1.86
C VAL A 52 -9.81 -8.36 0.84
N TYR A 53 -10.64 -9.32 1.21
CA TYR A 53 -11.74 -9.76 0.37
C TYR A 53 -12.82 -8.68 0.26
N GLY A 54 -13.19 -8.34 -0.97
CA GLY A 54 -14.18 -7.31 -1.26
C GLY A 54 -13.65 -5.87 -1.24
N ALA A 55 -12.34 -5.66 -1.07
CA ALA A 55 -11.71 -4.35 -1.21
C ALA A 55 -11.69 -3.87 -2.68
N THR A 56 -11.58 -2.57 -2.86
CA THR A 56 -11.44 -1.98 -4.20
C THR A 56 -10.08 -2.33 -4.78
N ILE A 57 -10.07 -2.88 -6.00
CA ILE A 57 -8.85 -3.21 -6.73
C ILE A 57 -8.66 -2.21 -7.86
N PHE A 58 -7.56 -1.45 -7.79
CA PHE A 58 -7.19 -0.47 -8.80
C PHE A 58 -6.33 -1.11 -9.91
N PRO A 59 -6.22 -0.46 -11.08
CA PRO A 59 -5.22 -0.84 -12.08
C PRO A 59 -3.81 -0.85 -11.48
N HIS A 60 -2.98 -1.82 -11.89
CA HIS A 60 -1.57 -1.81 -11.51
C HIS A 60 -0.84 -0.58 -12.05
N ASN A 61 0.33 -0.29 -11.47
CA ASN A 61 1.09 0.94 -11.66
C ASN A 61 1.44 1.25 -13.13
N ILE A 62 1.61 0.24 -13.98
CA ILE A 62 1.79 0.46 -15.44
C ILE A 62 0.58 1.15 -16.08
N GLY A 63 -0.63 0.73 -15.70
CA GLY A 63 -1.89 1.32 -16.18
C GLY A 63 -2.09 2.72 -15.62
N LEU A 64 -1.76 2.93 -14.34
CA LEU A 64 -1.79 4.25 -13.72
C LEU A 64 -0.79 5.21 -14.36
N GLY A 65 0.42 4.73 -14.67
CA GLY A 65 1.44 5.48 -15.40
C GLY A 65 0.99 5.90 -16.80
N ALA A 66 0.19 5.08 -17.48
CA ALA A 66 -0.37 5.39 -18.79
C ALA A 66 -1.37 6.55 -18.75
N THR A 67 -2.06 6.78 -17.62
CA THR A 67 -2.99 7.92 -17.47
C THR A 67 -2.28 9.27 -17.45
N ARG A 68 -1.01 9.30 -17.02
CA ARG A 68 -0.23 10.52 -16.76
C ARG A 68 -0.93 11.52 -15.82
N ASP A 69 -1.89 11.05 -15.03
CA ASP A 69 -2.65 11.86 -14.09
C ASP A 69 -2.15 11.61 -12.66
N ALA A 70 -1.31 12.51 -12.18
CA ALA A 70 -0.71 12.38 -10.86
C ALA A 70 -1.71 12.66 -9.72
N ASP A 71 -2.75 13.47 -9.98
CA ASP A 71 -3.82 13.74 -9.02
C ASP A 71 -4.73 12.52 -8.85
N LEU A 72 -4.98 11.79 -9.93
CA LEU A 72 -5.66 10.50 -9.87
C LEU A 72 -4.90 9.51 -8.99
N VAL A 73 -3.59 9.36 -9.20
CA VAL A 73 -2.75 8.45 -8.42
C VAL A 73 -2.72 8.84 -6.94
N ARG A 74 -2.66 10.13 -6.62
CA ARG A 74 -2.79 10.62 -5.24
C ARG A 74 -4.14 10.25 -4.61
N LYS A 75 -5.25 10.47 -5.32
CA LYS A 75 -6.60 10.11 -4.84
C LYS A 75 -6.75 8.60 -4.61
N ILE A 76 -6.14 7.77 -5.46
CA ILE A 76 -6.09 6.32 -5.28
C ILE A 76 -5.34 5.98 -3.99
N GLY A 77 -4.22 6.66 -3.71
CA GLY A 77 -3.51 6.55 -2.43
C GLY A 77 -4.40 6.91 -1.23
N GLU A 78 -5.17 7.99 -1.32
CA GLU A 78 -6.11 8.42 -0.27
C GLU A 78 -7.20 7.37 -0.02
N VAL A 79 -7.80 6.82 -1.08
CA VAL A 79 -8.82 5.75 -0.95
C VAL A 79 -8.19 4.49 -0.36
N THR A 80 -7.00 4.11 -0.81
CA THR A 80 -6.27 2.95 -0.28
C THR A 80 -5.96 3.12 1.21
N ALA A 81 -5.54 4.32 1.64
CA ALA A 81 -5.33 4.62 3.05
C ALA A 81 -6.61 4.54 3.88
N LEU A 82 -7.74 4.98 3.32
CA LEU A 82 -9.05 4.85 3.97
C LEU A 82 -9.47 3.37 4.11
N GLU A 83 -9.24 2.55 3.09
CA GLU A 83 -9.53 1.10 3.13
C GLU A 83 -8.62 0.31 4.07
N LEU A 84 -7.37 0.75 4.25
CA LEU A 84 -6.47 0.20 5.27
C LEU A 84 -6.90 0.62 6.67
N GLY A 85 -7.48 1.82 6.81
CA GLY A 85 -7.97 2.36 8.07
C GLY A 85 -6.87 2.84 9.01
N ARG A 86 -7.27 3.61 10.04
CA ARG A 86 -6.35 4.24 11.02
C ARG A 86 -5.58 3.27 11.92
N ARG A 87 -6.05 2.03 12.04
CA ARG A 87 -5.48 0.98 12.92
C ARG A 87 -4.96 -0.22 12.14
N GLY A 88 -5.07 -0.17 10.82
CA GLY A 88 -4.67 -1.27 9.96
C GLY A 88 -3.17 -1.32 9.72
N PRO A 89 -2.74 -2.24 8.86
CA PRO A 89 -1.35 -2.38 8.50
C PRO A 89 -0.76 -1.09 7.92
N LEU A 90 0.49 -0.78 8.27
CA LEU A 90 1.25 0.21 7.53
C LEU A 90 1.44 -0.32 6.10
N CYS A 91 0.97 0.44 5.12
CA CYS A 91 1.24 0.13 3.72
C CYS A 91 2.74 0.29 3.46
N ILE A 92 3.43 -0.80 3.15
CA ILE A 92 4.77 -0.71 2.57
C ILE A 92 4.56 -0.46 1.09
N CYS A 93 4.51 0.83 0.71
CA CYS A 93 4.31 1.24 -0.68
C CYS A 93 5.57 0.88 -1.49
N SER A 94 5.61 -0.35 -2.01
CA SER A 94 6.49 -0.72 -3.10
C SER A 94 5.96 -0.09 -4.38
N MET A 95 6.13 1.23 -4.51
CA MET A 95 6.06 1.86 -5.82
C MET A 95 7.29 1.38 -6.59
N CYS A 96 7.20 0.20 -7.20
CA CYS A 96 8.30 -0.49 -7.82
C CYS A 96 8.97 0.45 -8.83
N CYS A 97 10.21 0.81 -8.50
CA CYS A 97 11.13 1.62 -9.26
C CYS A 97 10.95 1.43 -10.76
N SER A 98 10.74 2.53 -11.49
CA SER A 98 11.18 2.78 -12.85
C SER A 98 11.85 1.59 -13.60
N LEU A 99 11.06 0.68 -14.16
CA LEU A 99 11.59 -0.43 -14.94
C LEU A 99 11.79 -0.04 -16.40
N ARG A 100 12.93 -0.48 -16.95
CA ARG A 100 13.29 -0.33 -18.37
C ARG A 100 13.25 -1.64 -19.13
N ASP A 101 13.16 -2.75 -18.41
CA ASP A 101 13.12 -4.10 -18.97
C ASP A 101 11.72 -4.70 -18.78
N ALA A 102 11.03 -4.92 -19.89
CA ALA A 102 9.68 -5.49 -19.90
C ALA A 102 9.68 -7.01 -19.66
N GLN A 103 10.84 -7.68 -19.77
CA GLN A 103 10.96 -9.12 -19.50
C GLN A 103 10.93 -9.46 -18.01
N MET A 104 11.12 -8.46 -17.15
CA MET A 104 11.04 -8.66 -15.71
C MET A 104 9.60 -8.99 -15.30
N GLY A 105 9.41 -10.12 -14.61
CA GLY A 105 8.08 -10.66 -14.27
C GLY A 105 7.22 -9.80 -13.35
N LYS A 106 7.72 -8.65 -12.86
CA LYS A 106 6.99 -7.65 -12.06
C LYS A 106 6.85 -6.30 -12.79
N CYS A 107 7.00 -6.28 -14.13
CA CYS A 107 6.97 -5.04 -14.91
C CYS A 107 5.67 -4.22 -14.75
N TYR A 108 4.56 -4.88 -14.45
CA TYR A 108 3.26 -4.24 -14.20
C TYR A 108 3.19 -3.49 -12.87
N GLU A 109 4.02 -3.85 -11.88
CA GLU A 109 4.14 -3.13 -10.60
C GLU A 109 4.88 -1.80 -10.75
N SER A 110 5.44 -1.49 -11.92
CA SER A 110 6.20 -0.27 -12.16
C SER A 110 5.49 0.76 -13.03
N ILE A 111 5.85 2.02 -12.78
CA ILE A 111 5.55 3.14 -13.67
C ILE A 111 6.69 3.22 -14.70
N ILE A 112 6.38 3.13 -15.99
CA ILE A 112 7.41 3.16 -17.06
C ILE A 112 8.17 4.49 -17.02
N ALA A 113 9.50 4.41 -16.89
CA ALA A 113 10.35 5.54 -16.53
C ALA A 113 11.16 6.17 -17.68
N ASN A 114 10.62 6.15 -18.89
CA ASN A 114 11.21 6.91 -20.00
C ASN A 114 10.90 8.41 -19.90
N ASN A 115 10.23 8.86 -18.84
CA ASN A 115 9.91 10.27 -18.60
C ASN A 115 10.30 10.69 -17.18
N THR A 116 11.35 11.51 -17.08
CA THR A 116 11.88 12.06 -15.82
C THR A 116 10.89 12.93 -15.07
N GLU A 117 9.93 13.56 -15.76
CA GLU A 117 8.89 14.37 -15.12
C GLU A 117 7.87 13.54 -14.33
N ILE A 118 7.65 12.29 -14.73
CA ILE A 118 6.78 11.36 -13.99
C ILE A 118 7.51 10.85 -12.75
N VAL A 119 8.81 10.55 -12.88
CA VAL A 119 9.66 10.12 -11.74
C VAL A 119 9.73 11.18 -10.66
N LYS A 120 9.81 12.47 -11.02
CA LYS A 120 9.77 13.59 -10.06
C LYS A 120 8.45 13.69 -9.29
N LYS A 121 7.36 13.17 -9.84
CA LYS A 121 6.02 13.21 -9.25
C LYS A 121 5.67 11.94 -8.46
N ASN A 122 6.62 11.01 -8.35
CA ASN A 122 6.39 9.72 -7.72
C ASN A 122 6.12 9.80 -6.20
N ASP A 123 6.39 10.94 -5.59
CA ASP A 123 6.12 11.20 -4.16
C ASP A 123 4.63 11.49 -3.88
N LEU A 124 3.85 11.88 -4.90
CA LEU A 124 2.43 12.22 -4.76
C LEU A 124 1.54 11.10 -4.20
N PRO A 125 1.68 9.84 -4.64
CA PRO A 125 1.00 8.72 -3.99
C PRO A 125 1.41 8.52 -2.52
N CYS A 126 2.67 8.78 -2.15
CA CYS A 126 3.11 8.74 -0.75
C CYS A 126 2.35 9.79 0.08
N TYR A 127 2.14 10.99 -0.44
CA TYR A 127 1.33 12.02 0.21
C TYR A 127 -0.16 11.65 0.31
N GLY A 128 -0.68 10.88 -0.65
CA GLY A 128 -2.04 10.34 -0.57
C GLY A 128 -2.19 9.28 0.54
N LEU A 129 -1.19 8.41 0.70
CA LEU A 129 -1.19 7.33 1.69
C LEU A 129 -0.88 7.82 3.11
N GLN A 130 0.15 8.66 3.28
CA GLN A 130 0.67 9.10 4.58
C GLN A 130 0.07 10.42 5.04
N GLY A 131 -0.60 11.16 4.15
CA GLY A 131 -1.00 12.54 4.37
C GLY A 131 0.12 13.54 4.07
N GLN A 132 -0.26 14.82 4.05
CA GLN A 132 0.71 15.91 3.90
C GLN A 132 1.55 16.05 5.17
N PRO A 133 2.86 16.33 5.06
CA PRO A 133 3.68 16.67 6.22
C PRO A 133 3.09 17.89 6.94
N LEU A 134 3.16 17.87 8.27
CA LEU A 134 2.69 18.98 9.11
C LEU A 134 3.53 20.23 8.80
N LYS A 135 2.86 21.34 8.47
CA LYS A 135 3.55 22.62 8.22
C LYS A 135 4.35 23.04 9.46
N GLY A 136 5.67 23.19 9.30
CA GLY A 136 6.55 23.78 10.32
C GLY A 136 7.39 22.79 11.14
N ILE A 137 7.41 21.51 10.80
CA ILE A 137 8.38 20.55 11.33
C ILE A 137 9.41 20.29 10.22
N PRO A 138 10.72 20.54 10.46
CA PRO A 138 11.77 20.33 9.46
C PRO A 138 11.89 18.88 9.00
#